data_AF-A0A2N3EJR8-F1
#
_entry.id   AF-A0A2N3EJR8-F1
#
_cell.length_a   1.000
_cell.length_b   1.000
_cell.length_c   1.000
_cell.angle_alpha   90.00
_cell.angle_beta   90.00
_cell.angle_gamma   90.00
#
_symmetry.space_group_name_H-M   'P 1'
#
loop_
_entity.id
_entity.type
_entity.pdbx_description
1 polymer ?
#
loop_
_entity_poly.entity_id
_entity_poly.type
_entity_poly.pdbx_seq_one_letter_code
_entity_poly.pdbx_strand_id
1 'polypeptide(L)'
;MTSIIEGAVPDLQPPHDTGGREPASNVAQGAWVLYEWANQTYFSLITIFLFPPFFASVLAADPVQGQAYWGYVQAVAGISIALMSPLLGAMADAAG
;
A
#
# COMPACT_ATOMS: atom_id res chain seq x y z
N MET A 1 22.23 -0.69 -41.01
CA MET A 1 20.92 -0.39 -40.40
C MET A 1 20.66 -1.40 -39.30
N THR A 2 21.54 -1.43 -38.27
CA THR A 2 21.60 -2.49 -37.24
C THR A 2 22.03 -1.94 -35.87
N SER A 3 22.07 -0.62 -35.66
CA SER A 3 22.58 -0.01 -34.42
C SER A 3 21.51 0.66 -33.57
N ILE A 4 20.22 0.57 -33.94
CA ILE A 4 19.11 1.24 -33.23
C ILE A 4 18.49 0.34 -32.14
N ILE A 5 18.78 -0.98 -32.12
CA ILE A 5 18.12 -1.92 -31.18
C ILE A 5 19.02 -2.30 -29.98
N GLU A 6 20.34 -2.10 -30.07
CA GLU A 6 21.29 -2.47 -28.99
C GLU A 6 21.21 -1.55 -27.76
N GLY A 7 20.71 -0.31 -27.90
CA GLY A 7 20.66 0.67 -26.82
C GLY A 7 19.36 0.72 -26.02
N ALA A 8 18.38 -0.15 -26.33
CA ALA A 8 17.02 -0.07 -25.79
C ALA A 8 16.67 -1.16 -24.76
N VAL A 9 17.58 -2.12 -24.51
CA VAL A 9 17.40 -3.11 -23.44
C VAL A 9 18.07 -2.54 -22.18
N PRO A 10 17.30 -2.10 -21.17
CA PRO A 10 17.88 -1.69 -19.90
C PRO A 10 18.62 -2.90 -19.30
N ASP A 11 19.82 -2.69 -18.78
CA ASP A 11 20.50 -3.73 -18.00
C ASP A 11 19.52 -4.26 -16.96
N LEU A 12 19.17 -5.54 -17.07
CA LEU A 12 18.30 -6.19 -16.10
C LEU A 12 19.00 -6.05 -14.76
N GLN A 13 18.33 -5.35 -13.82
CA GLN A 13 18.76 -5.29 -12.44
C GLN A 13 19.16 -6.73 -12.03
N PRO A 14 20.39 -6.95 -11.53
CA PRO A 14 20.79 -8.27 -11.11
C PRO A 14 19.75 -8.81 -10.10
N PRO A 15 19.47 -10.12 -10.13
CA PRO A 15 18.53 -10.72 -9.19
C PRO A 15 18.88 -10.26 -7.78
N HIS A 16 17.87 -9.84 -7.02
CA HIS A 16 18.09 -9.35 -5.67
C HIS A 16 18.97 -10.36 -4.90
N ASP A 17 20.05 -9.87 -4.31
CA ASP A 17 20.95 -10.72 -3.51
C ASP A 17 20.19 -11.13 -2.25
N THR A 18 19.81 -12.40 -2.16
CA THR A 18 19.14 -12.98 -0.98
C THR A 18 20.08 -13.12 0.22
N GLY A 19 21.36 -12.76 0.10
CA GLY A 19 22.37 -12.88 1.15
C GLY A 19 22.63 -14.32 1.59
N GLY A 20 22.36 -15.30 0.71
CA GLY A 20 22.45 -16.72 1.03
C GLY A 20 21.34 -17.25 1.94
N ARG A 21 20.26 -16.49 2.17
CA ARG A 21 19.09 -16.98 2.93
C ARG A 21 18.35 -18.04 2.09
N GLU A 22 18.11 -19.20 2.69
CA GLU A 22 17.26 -20.21 2.06
C GLU A 22 15.86 -19.61 1.81
N PRO A 23 15.25 -19.90 0.63
CA PRO A 23 13.87 -19.49 0.36
C PRO A 23 12.94 -19.93 1.48
N ALA A 24 11.96 -19.07 1.81
CA ALA A 24 10.90 -19.46 2.76
C ALA A 24 10.25 -20.77 2.29
N SER A 25 9.84 -21.63 3.22
CA SER A 25 9.23 -22.92 2.86
C SER A 25 7.97 -22.73 2.01
N ASN A 26 7.63 -23.71 1.16
CA ASN A 26 6.43 -23.63 0.30
C ASN A 26 5.15 -23.38 1.12
N VAL A 27 5.10 -23.88 2.36
CA VAL A 27 4.00 -23.63 3.30
C VAL A 27 3.99 -22.18 3.77
N ALA A 28 5.15 -21.62 4.12
CA ALA A 28 5.25 -20.22 4.53
C ALA A 28 4.87 -19.25 3.40
N GLN A 29 5.30 -19.55 2.16
CA GLN A 29 4.90 -18.78 0.98
C GLN A 29 3.39 -18.87 0.73
N GLY A 30 2.81 -20.08 0.81
CA GLY A 30 1.36 -20.26 0.66
C GLY A 30 0.55 -19.59 1.76
N ALA A 31 1.03 -19.64 3.01
CA ALA A 31 0.42 -18.94 4.14
C ALA A 31 0.47 -17.42 3.96
N TRP A 32 1.58 -16.88 3.45
CA TRP A 32 1.72 -15.46 3.15
C TRP A 32 0.75 -15.03 2.03
N VAL A 33 0.63 -15.79 0.94
CA VAL A 33 -0.32 -15.48 -0.14
C VAL A 33 -1.76 -15.50 0.37
N LEU A 34 -2.14 -16.48 1.19
CA LEU A 34 -3.49 -16.55 1.75
C LEU A 34 -3.77 -15.40 2.72
N TYR A 35 -2.77 -15.03 3.53
CA TYR A 35 -2.85 -13.87 4.41
C TYR A 35 -3.06 -12.59 3.61
N GLU A 36 -2.23 -12.34 2.59
CA GLU A 36 -2.37 -11.14 1.76
C GLU A 36 -3.67 -11.13 0.97
N TRP A 37 -4.12 -12.29 0.45
CA TRP A 37 -5.39 -12.39 -0.25
C TRP A 37 -6.58 -11.99 0.64
N ALA A 38 -6.60 -12.48 1.88
CA ALA A 38 -7.64 -12.13 2.85
C ALA A 38 -7.55 -10.65 3.24
N ASN A 39 -6.35 -10.15 3.50
CA ASN A 39 -6.11 -8.78 3.93
C ASN A 39 -6.45 -7.76 2.83
N GLN A 40 -6.01 -8.02 1.60
CA GLN A 40 -6.23 -7.14 0.45
C GLN A 40 -7.72 -7.00 0.12
N THR A 41 -8.49 -8.10 0.24
CA THR A 41 -9.94 -8.08 0.00
C THR A 41 -10.67 -7.22 1.01
N TYR A 42 -10.34 -7.34 2.30
CA TYR A 42 -10.93 -6.49 3.35
C TYR A 42 -10.60 -5.01 3.10
N PHE A 43 -9.33 -4.68 2.87
CA PHE A 43 -8.92 -3.30 2.65
C PHE A 43 -9.63 -2.69 1.44
N SER A 44 -9.61 -3.37 0.29
CA SER A 44 -10.21 -2.87 -0.94
C SER A 44 -11.74 -2.76 -0.83
N LEU A 45 -12.43 -3.82 -0.42
CA LEU A 45 -13.89 -3.80 -0.36
C LEU A 45 -14.44 -2.92 0.74
N ILE A 46 -13.94 -3.09 1.97
CA ILE A 46 -14.52 -2.40 3.13
C ILE A 46 -14.03 -0.96 3.19
N THR A 47 -12.71 -0.74 3.07
CA THR A 47 -12.12 0.58 3.35
C THR A 47 -12.28 1.53 2.17
N ILE A 48 -12.14 1.04 0.94
CA ILE A 48 -12.20 1.90 -0.27
C ILE A 48 -13.62 2.02 -0.79
N PHE A 49 -14.35 0.91 -0.93
CA PHE A 49 -15.64 0.93 -1.61
C PHE A 49 -16.85 1.07 -0.68
N LEU A 50 -16.84 0.41 0.48
CA LEU A 50 -18.03 0.37 1.35
C LEU A 50 -18.07 1.55 2.32
N PHE A 51 -16.95 1.85 2.98
CA PHE A 51 -16.93 2.78 4.09
C PHE A 51 -17.17 4.26 3.68
N PRO A 52 -16.58 4.80 2.60
CA PRO A 52 -16.83 6.19 2.20
C PRO A 52 -18.31 6.53 1.95
N PRO A 53 -19.07 5.76 1.13
CA PRO A 53 -20.49 6.06 0.93
C PRO A 53 -21.31 5.81 2.20
N PHE A 54 -20.96 4.84 3.05
CA PHE A 54 -21.60 4.64 4.35
C PHE A 54 -21.40 5.86 5.27
N PHE A 55 -20.17 6.37 5.36
CA PHE A 55 -19.87 7.57 6.13
C PHE A 55 -20.68 8.77 5.65
N ALA A 56 -20.67 9.02 4.35
CA ALA A 56 -21.36 10.16 3.77
C ALA A 56 -22.89 10.07 3.93
N SER A 57 -23.48 8.87 3.85
CA SER A 57 -24.94 8.71 3.85
C SER A 57 -25.57 8.41 5.20
N VAL A 58 -24.83 7.80 6.14
CA VAL A 58 -25.38 7.33 7.42
C VAL A 58 -24.88 8.15 8.60
N LEU A 59 -23.62 8.60 8.58
CA LEU A 59 -23.04 9.35 9.70
C LEU A 59 -23.22 10.87 9.56
N ALA A 60 -23.38 11.39 8.34
CA ALA A 60 -23.58 12.80 8.09
C ALA A 60 -25.07 13.16 7.99
N ALA A 61 -25.42 14.38 8.40
CA ALA A 61 -26.79 14.88 8.32
C ALA A 61 -27.26 15.12 6.87
N ASP A 62 -26.32 15.39 5.96
CA ASP A 62 -26.57 15.57 4.53
C ASP A 62 -25.46 14.86 3.73
N PRO A 63 -25.80 14.05 2.70
CA PRO A 63 -24.81 13.33 1.90
C PRO A 63 -23.75 14.21 1.22
N VAL A 64 -24.09 15.43 0.81
CA VAL A 64 -23.14 16.34 0.17
C VAL A 64 -22.13 16.85 1.20
N GLN A 65 -22.60 17.29 2.37
CA GLN A 65 -21.71 17.63 3.49
C GLN A 65 -20.90 16.43 3.98
N GLY A 66 -21.49 15.23 3.99
CA GLY A 66 -20.81 13.99 4.36
C GLY A 66 -19.63 13.66 3.46
N GLN A 67 -19.77 13.87 2.14
CA GLN A 67 -18.64 13.73 1.20
C GLN A 67 -17.56 14.79 1.44
N ALA A 68 -17.93 16.03 1.73
CA ALA A 68 -16.96 17.08 2.06
C ALA A 68 -16.17 16.74 3.34
N TYR A 69 -16.86 16.29 4.39
CA TYR A 69 -16.22 15.84 5.63
C TYR A 69 -15.33 14.62 5.43
N TRP A 70 -15.73 13.66 4.61
CA TRP A 70 -14.88 12.53 4.26
C TRP A 70 -13.57 12.98 3.60
N GLY A 71 -13.66 13.94 2.69
CA GLY A 71 -12.48 14.57 2.09
C GLY A 71 -11.57 15.26 3.11
N TYR A 72 -12.14 15.98 4.09
CA TYR A 72 -11.35 16.59 5.16
C TYR A 72 -10.69 15.57 6.07
N VAL A 73 -11.36 14.47 6.40
CA VAL A 73 -10.77 13.36 7.17
C VAL A 73 -9.56 12.79 6.42
N GLN A 74 -9.69 12.52 5.11
CA GLN A 74 -8.57 12.06 4.27
C GLN A 74 -7.41 13.06 4.24
N ALA A 75 -7.71 14.36 4.13
CA ALA A 75 -6.68 15.41 4.14
C ALA A 75 -5.92 15.47 5.47
N VAL A 76 -6.63 15.43 6.60
CA VAL A 76 -6.03 15.42 7.93
C VAL A 76 -5.20 14.14 8.14
N ALA A 77 -5.70 12.99 7.70
CA ALA A 77 -4.95 11.74 7.74
C ALA A 77 -3.67 11.81 6.91
N GLY A 78 -3.74 12.34 5.69
CA GLY A 78 -2.58 12.51 4.81
C GLY A 78 -1.52 13.44 5.40
N ILE A 79 -1.93 14.58 5.99
CA ILE A 79 -1.02 15.49 6.69
C ILE A 79 -0.39 14.78 7.90
N SER A 80 -1.18 14.05 8.68
CA SER A 80 -0.69 13.31 9.84
C SER A 80 0.36 12.28 9.43
N ILE A 81 0.11 11.51 8.36
CA ILE A 81 1.07 10.55 7.80
C ILE A 81 2.33 11.28 7.32
N ALA A 82 2.20 12.38 6.56
CA ALA A 82 3.36 13.12 6.06
C ALA A 82 4.30 13.60 7.18
N LEU A 83 3.73 14.01 8.32
CA LEU A 83 4.49 14.46 9.49
C LEU A 83 5.07 13.31 10.32
N MET A 84 4.32 12.22 10.47
CA MET A 84 4.70 11.10 11.34
C MET A 84 5.60 10.08 10.64
N SER A 85 5.47 9.89 9.33
CA SER A 85 6.22 8.88 8.57
C SER A 85 7.74 9.02 8.68
N PRO A 86 8.36 10.22 8.66
CA PRO A 86 9.80 10.34 8.85
C PRO A 86 10.26 9.88 10.24
N LEU A 87 9.48 10.19 11.27
CA LEU A 87 9.79 9.81 12.65
C LEU A 87 9.66 8.31 12.85
N LEU A 88 8.50 7.75 12.45
CA LEU A 88 8.23 6.32 12.59
C LEU A 88 9.15 5.48 11.69
N GLY A 89 9.46 5.98 10.49
CA GLY A 89 10.42 5.37 9.57
C GLY A 89 11.82 5.30 10.18
N ALA A 90 12.34 6.42 10.70
CA ALA A 90 13.63 6.43 11.37
C ALA A 90 13.70 5.50 12.59
N MET A 91 12.61 5.36 13.35
CA MET A 91 12.52 4.39 14.45
C MET A 91 12.57 2.93 13.96
N ALA A 92 11.89 2.62 12.86
CA ALA A 92 11.92 1.29 12.25
C ALA A 92 13.31 0.96 11.68
N ASP A 93 13.93 1.91 10.99
CA ASP A 93 15.29 1.77 10.43
C ASP A 93 16.34 1.51 11.52
N ALA A 94 16.14 2.08 12.72
CA ALA A 94 17.00 1.82 13.88
C ALA A 94 16.72 0.48 14.58
N ALA A 95 15.51 -0.07 14.45
CA ALA A 95 15.09 -1.31 15.11
C ALA A 95 15.51 -2.58 14.35
N GLY A 96 15.63 -2.48 13.01
CA GLY A 96 16.02 -3.60 12.13
C GLY A 96 14.86 -4.49 11.74
#